data_AF-A0A519TVR9-F1
#
_entry.id   AF-A0A519TVR9-F1
#
_cell.length_a   1.000
_cell.length_b   1.000
_cell.length_c   1.000
_cell.angle_alpha   90.00
_cell.angle_beta   90.00
_cell.angle_gamma   90.00
#
_symmetry.space_group_name_H-M   'P 1'
#
loop_
_entity.id
_entity.type
_entity.pdbx_description
1 polymer ?
#
loop_
_entity_poly.entity_id
_entity_poly.type
_entity_poly.pdbx_seq_one_letter_code
_entity_poly.pdbx_strand_id
1 'polypeptide(L)' 'SNRNFEGRQGPGSRTLLASPLVAAITAVQGRIVDITQYLN' A
#
# COMPACT_ATOMS: atom_id res chain seq x y z
N SER A 1 1.10 9.83 -0.15
CA SER A 1 0.87 10.41 1.20
C SER A 1 2.07 10.08 2.07
N ASN A 2 2.42 10.93 3.03
CA ASN A 2 3.48 10.66 4.02
C ASN A 2 2.92 10.51 5.44
N ARG A 3 1.59 10.33 5.57
CA ARG A 3 0.90 10.21 6.86
C ARG A 3 -0.14 9.10 6.81
N ASN A 4 -0.12 8.22 7.80
CA ASN A 4 -1.02 7.06 7.93
C ASN A 4 -1.63 6.91 9.34
N PHE A 5 -1.65 7.98 10.12
CA PHE A 5 -2.30 7.99 11.44
C PHE A 5 -3.80 7.70 11.32
N GLU A 6 -4.37 7.16 12.41
CA GLU A 6 -5.77 6.77 12.51
C GLU A 6 -6.73 7.90 12.12
N GLY A 7 -7.82 7.55 11.43
CA GLY A 7 -8.84 8.51 11.01
C GLY A 7 -8.47 9.35 9.78
N ARG A 8 -7.22 9.32 9.30
CA ARG A 8 -6.80 10.14 8.14
C ARG A 8 -7.53 9.78 6.84
N GLN A 9 -7.82 8.51 6.63
CA GLN A 9 -8.53 8.03 5.43
C GLN A 9 -9.96 7.57 5.75
N GLY A 10 -10.47 7.96 6.92
CA GLY A 10 -11.78 7.55 7.44
C GLY A 10 -11.67 6.67 8.70
N PRO A 11 -12.76 6.59 9.50
CA PRO A 11 -12.81 5.78 10.71
C PRO A 11 -12.53 4.29 10.43
N GLY A 12 -11.73 3.66 11.28
CA GLY A 12 -11.36 2.23 11.14
C GLY A 12 -10.43 1.90 9.96
N SER A 13 -10.02 2.89 9.17
CA SER A 13 -9.10 2.67 8.06
C SER A 13 -7.69 2.31 8.57
N ARG A 14 -7.09 1.29 7.94
CA ARG A 14 -5.67 0.94 8.15
C ARG A 14 -4.91 1.29 6.89
N THR A 15 -4.07 2.32 6.97
CA THR A 15 -3.31 2.83 5.82
C THR A 15 -1.84 2.46 5.94
N LEU A 16 -1.25 1.98 4.85
CA LEU A 16 0.18 1.73 4.75
C LEU A 16 0.80 2.76 3.81
N LEU A 17 1.95 3.29 4.20
CA LEU A 17 2.76 4.12 3.33
C LEU A 17 3.64 3.21 2.47
N ALA A 18 3.62 3.44 1.17
CA ALA A 18 4.31 2.61 0.20
C ALA A 18 4.85 3.47 -0.93
N SER A 19 5.90 3.00 -1.61
CA SER A 19 6.35 3.59 -2.86
C SER A 19 5.28 3.42 -3.96
N PRO A 20 5.33 4.23 -5.04
CA PRO A 20 4.40 4.07 -6.15
C PRO A 20 4.37 2.66 -6.74
N LEU A 21 5.54 2.02 -6.87
CA LEU A 21 5.66 0.66 -7.39
C LEU A 21 4.92 -0.37 -6.50
N VAL A 22 5.19 -0.33 -5.20
CA VAL A 22 4.55 -1.25 -4.23
C VAL A 22 3.04 -1.04 -4.20
N ALA A 23 2.59 0.21 -4.23
CA ALA A 23 1.17 0.55 -4.25
C ALA A 23 0.48 -0.01 -5.50
N ALA A 24 1.08 0.14 -6.67
CA ALA A 24 0.53 -0.37 -7.94
C ALA A 24 0.43 -1.90 -7.95
N ILE A 25 1.49 -2.61 -7.58
CA ILE A 25 1.50 -4.08 -7.56
C ILE A 25 0.47 -4.60 -6.54
N THR A 26 0.41 -4.01 -5.35
CA THR A 26 -0.55 -4.38 -4.30
C THR A 26 -1.99 -4.18 -4.77
N ALA A 27 -2.27 -3.08 -5.48
CA ALA A 27 -3.59 -2.79 -6.02
C ALA A 27 -4.04 -3.82 -7.07
N VAL A 28 -3.14 -4.24 -7.96
CA VAL A 28 -3.42 -5.28 -8.97
C VAL A 28 -3.64 -6.64 -8.30
N GLN A 29 -2.86 -6.98 -7.28
CA GLN A 29 -2.94 -8.28 -6.58
C GLN A 29 -4.10 -8.36 -5.57
N GLY A 30 -4.65 -7.24 -5.13
CA GLY A 30 -5.70 -7.19 -4.10
C GLY A 30 -5.23 -7.56 -2.69
N ARG A 31 -3.90 -7.68 -2.48
CA ARG A 31 -3.28 -8.02 -1.20
C ARG A 31 -1.82 -7.56 -1.18
N ILE A 32 -1.26 -7.43 0.02
CA ILE A 32 0.18 -7.16 0.19
C ILE A 32 0.95 -8.39 -0.29
N VAL A 33 1.95 -8.16 -1.15
CA VAL A 33 2.78 -9.20 -1.75
C VAL A 33 4.25 -8.82 -1.70
N ASP A 34 5.12 -9.83 -1.81
CA ASP A 34 6.54 -9.62 -2.06
C ASP A 34 6.73 -9.10 -3.50
N ILE A 35 7.24 -7.87 -3.62
CA ILE A 35 7.41 -7.21 -4.92
C ILE A 35 8.65 -7.68 -5.68
N THR A 36 9.57 -8.40 -5.05
CA THR A 36 10.80 -8.88 -5.72
C THR A 36 10.50 -9.85 -6.84
N GLN A 37 9.36 -10.54 -6.79
CA GLN A 37 8.84 -11.42 -7.85
C GLN A 37 8.47 -10.68 -9.15
N TYR A 38 8.42 -9.35 -9.12
CA TYR A 38 8.06 -8.48 -10.26
C TYR A 38 9.25 -7.66 -10.76
N LEU A 39 10.44 -7.87 -10.19
CA LEU A 39 11.67 -7.23 -10.63
C LEU A 39 12.40 -8.15 -11.61
N ASN A 40 13.03 -7.55 -12.62
CA ASN A 40 13.83 -8.28 -13.61
C ASN A 40 15.23 -8.60 -13.09
#